data_AF-W2DF97-F1
#
_entry.id   AF-W2DF97-F1
#
_cell.length_a   1.000
_cell.length_b   1.000
_cell.length_c   1.000
_cell.angle_alpha   90.00
_cell.angle_beta   90.00
_cell.angle_gamma   90.00
#
_symmetry.space_group_name_H-M   'P 1'
#
loop_
_entity.id
_entity.type
_entity.pdbx_description
1 polymer ?
#
loop_
_entity_poly.entity_id
_entity_poly.type
_entity_poly.pdbx_seq_one_letter_code
_entity_poly.pdbx_strand_id
1 'polypeptide(L)'
;MSWAIRLDGAGCRSIDSPEDVIKGFERYIATADGPPPEPVALPPTEEQAKASADLKRDELLAVAALRIAPLQDAIDLDLALHDDIERLNRWKQYRIAVNRVSSAPGYPLNITWPVAPD
;
A
#
# COMPACT_ATOMS: atom_id res chain seq x y z
N MET A 1 -31.92 -19.87 -9.69
CA MET A 1 -30.46 -19.62 -9.69
C MET A 1 -29.95 -19.76 -8.28
N SER A 2 -28.79 -20.38 -8.10
CA SER A 2 -28.13 -20.53 -6.81
C SER A 2 -26.69 -20.06 -6.93
N TRP A 3 -25.96 -20.01 -5.82
CA TRP A 3 -24.58 -19.55 -5.80
C TRP A 3 -23.65 -20.61 -5.22
N ALA A 4 -22.48 -20.76 -5.83
CA ALA A 4 -21.33 -21.42 -5.24
C ALA A 4 -20.36 -20.35 -4.75
N ILE A 5 -20.06 -20.36 -3.46
CA ILE A 5 -19.13 -19.41 -2.83
C ILE A 5 -17.87 -20.16 -2.46
N ARG A 6 -16.72 -19.63 -2.84
CA ARG A 6 -15.44 -20.20 -2.44
C ARG A 6 -15.29 -20.19 -0.92
N LEU A 7 -14.74 -21.26 -0.34
CA LEU A 7 -14.55 -21.36 1.11
C LEU A 7 -13.53 -20.34 1.67
N ASP A 8 -12.63 -19.82 0.82
CA ASP A 8 -11.75 -18.69 1.14
C ASP A 8 -12.48 -17.33 1.17
N GLY A 9 -13.78 -17.30 0.80
CA GLY A 9 -14.59 -16.10 0.73
C GLY A 9 -14.24 -15.16 -0.44
N ALA A 10 -13.26 -15.49 -1.28
CA ALA A 10 -12.69 -14.58 -2.28
C ALA A 10 -13.55 -14.44 -3.54
N GLY A 11 -14.67 -15.14 -3.64
CA GLY A 11 -15.57 -15.02 -4.78
C GLY A 11 -16.77 -15.93 -4.72
N CYS A 12 -17.74 -15.62 -5.58
CA CYS A 12 -18.90 -16.45 -5.84
C CYS A 12 -19.14 -16.57 -7.34
N ARG A 13 -19.77 -17.67 -7.75
CA ARG A 13 -20.28 -17.87 -9.10
C ARG A 13 -21.71 -18.37 -9.06
N SER A 14 -22.50 -18.00 -10.05
CA SER A 14 -23.85 -18.54 -10.23
C SER A 14 -23.77 -20.00 -10.66
N ILE A 15 -24.65 -20.83 -10.12
CA ILE A 15 -24.83 -22.24 -10.48
C ILE A 15 -26.31 -22.53 -10.70
N ASP A 16 -26.56 -23.51 -11.56
CA ASP A 16 -27.91 -23.97 -11.88
C ASP A 16 -28.35 -25.10 -10.94
N SER A 17 -27.41 -25.96 -10.51
CA SER A 17 -27.66 -27.08 -9.61
C SER A 17 -26.69 -27.13 -8.41
N PRO A 18 -27.12 -27.57 -7.21
CA PRO A 18 -26.21 -27.78 -6.07
C PRO A 18 -25.09 -28.81 -6.33
N GLU A 19 -25.24 -29.69 -7.32
CA GLU A 19 -24.23 -30.67 -7.69
C GLU A 19 -23.04 -30.05 -8.45
N ASP A 20 -23.22 -28.85 -8.99
CA ASP A 20 -22.17 -28.08 -9.67
C ASP A 20 -21.15 -27.51 -8.68
N VAL A 21 -21.40 -27.61 -7.37
CA VAL A 21 -20.49 -27.12 -6.31
C VAL A 21 -19.25 -27.99 -6.22
N ILE A 22 -18.08 -27.37 -6.27
CA ILE A 22 -16.80 -28.06 -6.10
C ILE A 22 -16.62 -28.41 -4.61
N LYS A 23 -16.88 -29.68 -4.27
CA LYS A 23 -16.76 -30.19 -2.90
C LYS A 23 -15.35 -29.95 -2.34
N GLY A 24 -15.29 -29.39 -1.13
CA GLY A 24 -14.04 -29.07 -0.44
C GLY A 24 -13.43 -27.72 -0.82
N PHE A 25 -13.97 -27.01 -1.82
CA PHE A 25 -13.51 -25.68 -2.23
C PHE A 25 -14.63 -24.63 -2.23
N GLU A 26 -15.88 -25.05 -2.39
CA GLU A 26 -17.03 -24.16 -2.47
C GLU A 26 -18.16 -24.62 -1.52
N ARG A 27 -18.97 -23.66 -1.07
CA ARG A 27 -20.24 -23.88 -0.38
C ARG A 27 -21.41 -23.41 -1.22
N TYR A 28 -22.51 -24.14 -1.13
CA TYR A 28 -23.80 -23.77 -1.73
C TYR A 28 -24.49 -22.68 -0.92
N ILE A 29 -25.07 -21.68 -1.59
CA ILE A 29 -26.08 -20.76 -1.03
C ILE A 29 -27.25 -20.66 -2.00
N ALA A 30 -28.48 -20.87 -1.50
CA ALA A 30 -29.68 -20.65 -2.28
C ALA A 30 -29.96 -19.15 -2.39
N THR A 31 -30.48 -18.69 -3.52
CA THR A 31 -30.88 -17.27 -3.66
C THR A 31 -31.98 -16.88 -2.67
N ALA A 32 -32.77 -17.85 -2.17
CA ALA A 32 -33.74 -17.63 -1.11
C ALA A 32 -33.10 -17.24 0.23
N ASP A 33 -31.84 -17.61 0.47
CA ASP A 33 -31.07 -17.29 1.68
C ASP A 33 -30.41 -15.90 1.62
N GLY A 34 -30.59 -15.18 0.50
CA GLY A 34 -30.07 -13.83 0.28
C GLY A 34 -28.99 -13.75 -0.82
N PRO A 35 -28.54 -12.53 -1.16
CA PRO A 35 -27.44 -12.35 -2.10
C PRO A 35 -26.15 -12.99 -1.55
N PRO A 36 -25.24 -13.43 -2.43
CA PRO A 36 -23.95 -13.96 -1.98
C PRO A 36 -23.21 -12.89 -1.15
N PRO A 37 -22.48 -13.30 -0.10
CA PRO A 37 -21.67 -12.38 0.68
C PRO A 37 -20.65 -11.70 -0.21
N GLU A 38 -20.36 -10.43 0.10
CA GLU A 38 -19.32 -9.69 -0.61
C GLU A 38 -17.99 -10.47 -0.54
N PRO A 39 -17.27 -10.59 -1.67
CA PRO A 39 -16.00 -11.28 -1.68
C PRO A 39 -15.04 -10.66 -0.68
N VAL A 40 -14.47 -11.49 0.20
CA VAL A 40 -13.38 -11.07 1.07
C VAL A 40 -12.18 -10.79 0.17
N ALA A 41 -11.74 -9.53 0.12
CA ALA A 41 -10.52 -9.18 -0.58
C ALA A 41 -9.37 -10.02 -0.01
N LEU A 42 -8.75 -10.86 -0.85
CA LEU A 42 -7.57 -11.59 -0.44
C LEU A 42 -6.50 -10.61 0.02
N PRO A 43 -5.74 -10.93 1.09
CA PRO A 43 -4.59 -10.14 1.43
C PRO A 43 -3.67 -10.07 0.20
N PRO A 44 -3.07 -8.90 -0.08
CA PRO A 44 -2.18 -8.74 -1.21
C PRO A 44 -1.05 -9.77 -1.14
N THR A 45 -0.63 -10.28 -2.29
CA THR A 45 0.57 -11.12 -2.33
C THR A 45 1.78 -10.30 -1.88
N GLU A 46 2.82 -10.98 -1.42
CA GLU A 46 4.05 -10.30 -0.98
C GLU A 46 4.65 -9.44 -2.11
N GLU A 47 4.57 -9.91 -3.36
CA GLU A 47 4.98 -9.14 -4.54
C GLU A 47 4.13 -7.89 -4.78
N GLN A 48 2.81 -7.99 -4.64
CA GLN A 48 1.89 -6.85 -4.76
C GLN A 48 2.13 -5.82 -3.65
N ALA A 49 2.36 -6.29 -2.42
CA ALA A 49 2.70 -5.45 -1.28
C ALA A 49 4.04 -4.74 -1.52
N LYS A 50 5.05 -5.47 -2.03
CA LYS A 50 6.36 -4.92 -2.37
C LYS A 50 6.26 -3.82 -3.42
N ALA A 51 5.54 -4.07 -4.53
CA ALA A 51 5.36 -3.09 -5.59
C ALA A 51 4.66 -1.83 -5.08
N SER A 52 3.61 -1.99 -4.26
CA SER A 52 2.88 -0.86 -3.65
C SER A 52 3.78 -0.06 -2.70
N ALA A 53 4.61 -0.75 -1.90
CA ALA A 53 5.56 -0.11 -1.00
C ALA A 53 6.66 0.65 -1.76
N ASP A 54 7.19 0.09 -2.84
CA ASP A 54 8.21 0.73 -3.67
C ASP A 54 7.66 2.00 -4.35
N LEU A 55 6.43 1.94 -4.89
CA LEU A 55 5.75 3.11 -5.42
C LEU A 55 5.59 4.19 -4.34
N LYS A 56 5.14 3.80 -3.14
CA LYS A 56 4.95 4.75 -2.05
C LYS A 56 6.27 5.40 -1.62
N ARG A 57 7.36 4.63 -1.54
CA ARG A 57 8.70 5.15 -1.27
C ARG A 57 9.07 6.20 -2.30
N ASP A 58 8.90 5.90 -3.58
CA ASP A 58 9.32 6.78 -4.67
C ASP A 58 8.51 8.08 -4.69
N GLU A 59 7.20 8.04 -4.40
CA GLU A 59 6.37 9.23 -4.18
C GLU A 59 6.93 10.12 -3.06
N LEU A 60 7.25 9.52 -1.91
CA LEU A 60 7.76 10.27 -0.74
C LEU A 60 9.15 10.85 -1.00
N LEU A 61 10.00 10.14 -1.76
CA LEU A 61 11.29 10.66 -2.21
C LEU A 61 11.13 11.82 -3.19
N ALA A 62 10.16 11.76 -4.09
CA ALA A 62 9.84 12.86 -5.01
C ALA A 62 9.37 14.11 -4.26
N VAL A 63 8.48 13.96 -3.27
CA VAL A 63 8.05 15.06 -2.39
C VAL A 63 9.25 15.68 -1.66
N ALA A 64 10.14 14.85 -1.08
CA ALA A 64 11.33 15.35 -0.41
C ALA A 64 12.25 16.10 -1.37
N ALA A 65 12.45 15.60 -2.60
CA ALA A 65 13.25 16.28 -3.61
C ALA A 65 12.69 17.67 -3.97
N LEU A 66 11.37 17.78 -4.14
CA LEU A 66 10.69 19.05 -4.43
C LEU A 66 10.85 20.08 -3.30
N ARG A 67 10.90 19.62 -2.03
CA ARG A 67 11.11 20.51 -0.87
C ARG A 67 12.58 20.89 -0.68
N ILE A 68 13.49 19.97 -0.99
CA ILE A 68 14.93 20.19 -0.88
C ILE A 68 15.45 21.18 -1.94
N ALA A 69 14.94 21.12 -3.17
CA ALA A 69 15.43 21.93 -4.29
C ALA A 69 15.54 23.44 -3.97
N PRO A 70 14.45 24.15 -3.58
CA PRO A 70 14.54 25.59 -3.31
C PRO A 70 15.43 25.94 -2.10
N LEU A 71 15.48 25.05 -1.10
CA LEU A 71 16.35 25.24 0.07
C LEU A 71 17.82 25.08 -0.31
N GLN A 72 18.12 24.15 -1.22
CA GLN A 72 19.47 23.98 -1.76
C GLN A 72 19.85 25.14 -2.66
N ASP A 73 18.95 25.63 -3.51
CA ASP A 73 19.18 26.83 -4.34
C ASP A 73 19.52 28.05 -3.46
N ALA A 74 18.84 28.23 -2.32
CA ALA A 74 19.14 29.30 -1.39
C ALA A 74 20.56 29.17 -0.79
N ILE A 75 21.03 27.96 -0.51
CA ILE A 75 22.40 27.69 -0.05
C ILE A 75 23.40 27.98 -1.15
N ASP A 76 23.14 27.48 -2.35
CA ASP A 76 24.05 27.57 -3.49
C ASP A 76 24.21 29.02 -3.98
N LEU A 77 23.24 29.89 -3.70
CA LEU A 77 23.27 31.32 -3.99
C LEU A 77 23.72 32.19 -2.81
N ASP A 78 24.13 31.60 -1.68
CA ASP A 78 24.45 32.31 -0.43
C ASP A 78 23.31 33.22 0.08
N LEU A 79 22.06 32.84 -0.20
CA LEU A 79 20.82 33.53 0.21
C LEU A 79 20.08 32.81 1.35
N ALA A 80 20.58 31.66 1.81
CA ALA A 80 19.92 30.85 2.81
C ALA A 80 19.81 31.56 4.16
N LEU A 81 18.61 31.52 4.73
CA LEU A 81 18.39 31.88 6.12
C LEU A 81 18.74 30.70 7.03
N HIS A 82 18.91 30.99 8.33
CA HIS A 82 19.14 29.95 9.33
C HIS A 82 18.05 28.86 9.29
N ASP A 83 16.79 29.27 9.18
CA ASP A 83 15.64 28.37 9.08
C ASP A 83 15.70 27.49 7.81
N ASP A 84 16.21 28.01 6.69
CA ASP A 84 16.34 27.24 5.45
C ASP A 84 17.35 26.09 5.64
N ILE A 85 18.46 26.36 6.33
CA ILE A 85 19.48 25.34 6.67
C ILE A 85 18.88 24.26 7.57
N GLU A 86 18.14 24.65 8.61
CA GLU A 86 17.50 23.69 9.50
C GLU A 86 16.49 22.81 8.76
N ARG A 87 15.63 23.42 7.95
CA ARG A 87 14.63 22.70 7.15
C ARG A 87 15.30 21.77 6.14
N LEU A 88 16.36 22.22 5.47
CA LEU A 88 17.12 21.41 4.53
C LEU A 88 17.67 20.15 5.21
N ASN A 89 18.20 20.28 6.42
CA ASN A 89 18.71 19.15 7.19
C ASN A 89 17.60 18.17 7.57
N ARG A 90 16.44 18.64 8.05
CA ARG A 90 15.29 17.79 8.38
C ARG A 90 14.79 17.03 7.14
N TRP A 91 14.64 17.72 6.01
CA TRP A 91 14.21 17.08 4.75
C TRP A 91 15.24 16.07 4.22
N LYS A 92 16.55 16.34 4.34
CA LYS A 92 17.61 15.38 3.98
C LYS A 92 17.56 14.13 4.87
N GLN A 93 17.39 14.29 6.18
CA GLN A 93 17.23 13.16 7.12
C GLN A 93 15.98 12.33 6.79
N TYR A 94 14.86 13.00 6.54
CA TYR A 94 13.61 12.35 6.10
C TYR A 94 13.81 11.55 4.80
N ARG A 95 14.44 12.13 3.78
CA ARG A 95 14.73 11.44 2.51
C ARG A 95 15.58 10.17 2.73
N ILE A 96 16.58 10.24 3.62
CA ILE A 96 17.39 9.08 3.99
C ILE A 96 16.55 8.01 4.70
N ALA A 97 15.69 8.42 5.63
CA ALA A 97 14.80 7.52 6.35
C ALA A 97 13.86 6.79 5.38
N VAL A 98 13.19 7.52 4.48
CA VAL A 98 12.31 6.96 3.43
C VAL A 98 13.08 5.95 2.57
N ASN A 99 14.29 6.29 2.13
CA ASN A 99 15.08 5.40 1.27
C ASN A 99 15.49 4.08 1.96
N ARG A 100 15.58 4.07 3.30
CA ARG A 100 15.97 2.91 4.10
C ARG A 100 14.80 2.02 4.54
N VAL A 101 13.56 2.42 4.25
CA VAL A 101 12.35 1.67 4.64
C VAL A 101 12.35 0.24 4.08
N SER A 102 12.93 0.00 2.90
CA SER A 102 13.04 -1.34 2.31
C SER A 102 13.93 -2.30 3.11
N SER A 103 14.79 -1.78 3.99
CA SER A 103 15.62 -2.56 4.91
C SER A 103 15.02 -2.68 6.32
N ALA A 104 13.87 -2.07 6.57
CA ALA A 104 13.23 -2.07 7.88
C ALA A 104 12.49 -3.39 8.15
N PRO A 105 12.41 -3.84 9.42
CA PRO A 105 11.59 -4.98 9.80
C PRO A 105 10.12 -4.69 9.46
N GLY A 106 9.43 -5.68 8.89
CA GLY A 106 8.03 -5.58 8.49
C GLY A 106 7.81 -5.21 7.02
N TYR A 107 8.83 -4.77 6.28
CA TYR A 107 8.70 -4.63 4.83
C TYR A 107 8.45 -6.00 4.16
N PRO A 108 7.56 -6.10 3.14
CA PRO A 108 6.75 -5.02 2.56
C PRO A 108 5.34 -4.88 3.16
N LEU A 109 4.95 -5.73 4.12
CA LEU A 109 3.57 -5.88 4.57
C LEU A 109 3.15 -4.92 5.69
N ASN A 110 4.07 -4.57 6.58
CA ASN A 110 3.83 -3.73 7.75
C ASN A 110 4.93 -2.68 7.88
N ILE A 111 4.78 -1.60 7.11
CA ILE A 111 5.76 -0.53 7.00
C ILE A 111 5.37 0.65 7.89
N THR A 112 6.28 1.07 8.76
CA THR A 112 6.17 2.36 9.46
C THR A 112 6.86 3.44 8.63
N TRP A 113 6.07 4.25 7.95
CA TRP A 113 6.59 5.36 7.14
C TRP A 113 7.10 6.50 8.04
N PRO A 114 8.26 7.11 7.72
CA PRO A 114 8.72 8.29 8.43
C PRO A 114 7.72 9.45 8.24
N VAL A 115 7.61 10.31 9.24
CA VAL A 115 6.75 11.49 9.20
C VAL A 115 7.49 12.62 8.50
N ALA A 116 6.81 13.28 7.56
CA ALA A 116 7.37 14.43 6.85
C ALA A 116 7.62 15.60 7.83
N PRO A 117 8.77 16.28 7.73
CA PRO A 117 9.06 17.46 8.54
C PRO A 117 8.37 18.72 7.99
N ASP A 118 8.32 19.79 8.79
CA ASP A 118 7.81 21.12 8.42
C ASP A 118 8.85 22.00 7.68
#